data_AF-A0A925BHL0-F1
#
_entry.id   AF-A0A925BHL0-F1
#
_cell.length_a   1.000
_cell.length_b   1.000
_cell.length_c   1.000
_cell.angle_alpha   90.00
_cell.angle_beta   90.00
_cell.angle_gamma   90.00
#
_symmetry.space_group_name_H-M   'P 1'
#
loop_
_entity.id
_entity.type
_entity.pdbx_description
1 polymer ?
#
loop_
_entity_poly.entity_id
_entity_poly.type
_entity_poly.pdbx_seq_one_letter_code
_entity_poly.pdbx_strand_id
1 'polypeptide(L)'
;MELQFLGNVFDAVETEIPHITYGTTVTGRIDDTTPQVLYAFYGVEGEIVTTSMNRGDGDLDPTVSILNEGQRPLVSDDDSGGAQNALIERYVIPVTGIYYVRATRYSGSSGNVNTRGSYILVLARRFD
;
A
#
# COMPACT_ATOMS: atom_id res chain seq x y z
N MET A 1 -21.95 -26.66 22.46
CA MET A 1 -21.17 -26.70 21.21
C MET A 1 -20.66 -25.29 20.99
N GLU A 2 -19.50 -24.97 21.55
CA GLU A 2 -18.82 -23.70 21.25
C GLU A 2 -18.26 -23.80 19.83
N LEU A 3 -18.83 -23.01 18.92
CA LEU A 3 -18.18 -22.71 17.66
C LEU A 3 -16.99 -21.82 18.00
N GLN A 4 -15.79 -22.40 18.02
CA GLN A 4 -14.56 -21.63 17.97
C GLN A 4 -14.59 -20.89 16.62
N PHE A 5 -14.88 -19.60 16.65
CA PHE A 5 -14.57 -18.70 15.55
C PHE A 5 -13.05 -18.69 15.43
N LEU A 6 -12.50 -19.55 14.58
CA LEU A 6 -11.22 -19.27 13.96
C LEU A 6 -11.48 -18.05 13.06
N GLY A 7 -11.37 -16.87 13.65
CA GLY A 7 -11.70 -15.60 13.01
C GLY A 7 -10.99 -15.42 11.68
N ASN A 8 -11.59 -14.66 10.77
CA ASN A 8 -10.91 -14.25 9.56
C ASN A 8 -9.67 -13.44 9.98
N VAL A 9 -8.53 -13.66 9.32
CA VAL A 9 -7.27 -12.96 9.67
C VAL A 9 -7.39 -11.43 9.61
N PHE A 10 -8.42 -10.92 8.94
CA PHE A 10 -8.77 -9.51 8.83
C PHE A 10 -9.90 -9.04 9.78
N ASP A 11 -10.32 -9.83 10.78
CA ASP A 11 -11.41 -9.44 11.70
C ASP A 11 -11.12 -8.14 12.48
N ALA A 12 -9.84 -7.79 12.65
CA ALA A 12 -9.40 -6.55 13.30
C ALA A 12 -9.23 -5.36 12.34
N VAL A 13 -9.48 -5.54 11.05
CA VAL A 13 -9.37 -4.48 10.03
C VAL A 13 -10.71 -3.75 9.90
N GLU A 14 -10.65 -2.43 9.78
CA GLU A 14 -11.84 -1.60 9.52
C GLU A 14 -12.52 -2.03 8.22
N THR A 15 -13.85 -2.17 8.25
CA THR A 15 -14.63 -2.76 7.14
C THR A 15 -14.51 -2.01 5.82
N GLU A 16 -14.16 -0.72 5.86
CA GLU A 16 -13.99 0.14 4.70
C GLU A 16 -12.61 0.02 4.05
N ILE A 17 -11.63 -0.64 4.70
CA ILE A 17 -10.29 -0.83 4.15
C ILE A 17 -10.33 -2.06 3.24
N PRO A 18 -10.13 -1.91 1.92
CA PRO A 18 -10.13 -3.06 1.02
C PRO A 18 -8.94 -3.98 1.33
N HIS A 19 -9.18 -5.29 1.27
CA HIS A 19 -8.13 -6.29 1.44
C HIS A 19 -7.58 -6.70 0.08
N ILE A 20 -6.26 -6.76 -0.03
CA ILE A 20 -5.56 -7.19 -1.24
C ILE A 20 -4.64 -8.38 -0.93
N THR A 21 -4.35 -9.16 -1.96
CA THR A 21 -3.44 -10.31 -1.88
C THR A 21 -2.27 -10.14 -2.84
N TYR A 22 -1.23 -10.95 -2.70
CA TYR A 22 -0.10 -10.93 -3.64
C TYR A 22 -0.57 -11.23 -5.07
N GLY A 23 -0.01 -10.50 -6.04
CA GLY A 23 -0.41 -10.55 -7.44
C GLY A 23 -1.62 -9.67 -7.77
N THR A 24 -2.19 -8.96 -6.79
CA THR A 24 -3.30 -8.03 -7.03
C THR A 24 -2.78 -6.76 -7.70
N THR A 25 -3.48 -6.35 -8.76
CA THR A 25 -3.39 -5.01 -9.35
C THR A 25 -4.67 -4.27 -9.01
N VAL A 26 -4.55 -3.11 -8.39
CA VAL A 26 -5.67 -2.22 -8.04
C VAL A 26 -5.57 -0.94 -8.84
N THR A 27 -6.72 -0.41 -9.26
CA THR A 27 -6.80 0.96 -9.77
C THR A 27 -7.51 1.82 -8.74
N GLY A 28 -7.03 3.05 -8.55
CA GLY A 28 -7.61 3.99 -7.61
C GLY A 28 -7.39 5.43 -8.07
N ARG A 29 -7.77 6.38 -7.22
CA ARG A 29 -7.60 7.81 -7.48
C ARG A 29 -7.19 8.54 -6.20
N ILE A 30 -6.28 9.50 -6.35
CA ILE A 30 -5.93 10.47 -5.32
C ILE A 30 -6.35 11.86 -5.79
N ASP A 31 -7.08 12.57 -4.94
CA ASP A 31 -7.45 13.97 -5.10
C ASP A 31 -7.78 14.61 -3.73
N ASP A 32 -8.37 15.80 -3.73
CA ASP A 32 -8.65 16.52 -2.47
C ASP A 32 -9.82 15.92 -1.67
N THR A 33 -10.66 15.09 -2.31
CA THR A 33 -11.73 14.33 -1.63
C THR A 33 -11.21 13.00 -1.11
N THR A 34 -10.26 12.38 -1.83
CA THR A 34 -9.60 11.14 -1.43
C THR A 34 -8.08 11.35 -1.43
N PRO A 35 -7.51 11.99 -0.39
CA PRO A 35 -6.07 12.29 -0.34
C PRO A 35 -5.21 11.05 -0.03
N GLN A 36 -5.83 9.98 0.47
CA GLN A 36 -5.17 8.74 0.87
C GLN A 36 -6.13 7.55 0.66
N VAL A 37 -5.56 6.40 0.30
CA VAL A 37 -6.23 5.09 0.37
C VAL A 37 -5.35 4.10 1.12
N LEU A 38 -5.94 3.29 2.00
CA LEU A 38 -5.29 2.16 2.66
C LEU A 38 -5.77 0.85 2.04
N TYR A 39 -4.87 -0.11 1.89
CA TYR A 39 -5.17 -1.48 1.50
C TYR A 39 -4.54 -2.43 2.51
N ALA A 40 -5.34 -3.29 3.14
CA ALA A 40 -4.79 -4.28 4.08
C ALA A 40 -4.31 -5.52 3.32
N PHE A 41 -3.22 -6.12 3.78
CA PHE A 41 -2.76 -7.43 3.32
C PHE A 41 -2.20 -8.23 4.49
N TYR A 42 -2.18 -9.55 4.35
CA TYR A 42 -1.57 -10.46 5.31
C TYR A 42 -0.16 -10.83 4.83
N GLY A 43 0.86 -10.49 5.61
CA GLY A 43 2.25 -10.84 5.33
C GLY A 43 2.75 -11.95 6.25
N VAL A 44 3.64 -12.81 5.75
CA VAL A 44 4.31 -13.85 6.54
C VAL A 44 5.77 -13.47 6.76
N GLU A 45 6.27 -13.66 7.98
CA GLU A 45 7.68 -13.42 8.34
C GLU A 45 8.64 -14.03 7.32
N GLY A 46 9.61 -13.23 6.88
CA GLY A 46 10.63 -13.63 5.91
C GLY A 46 10.19 -13.53 4.44
N GLU A 47 8.91 -13.25 4.14
CA GLU A 47 8.48 -13.00 2.78
C GLU A 47 9.07 -11.70 2.24
N ILE A 48 9.48 -11.73 0.97
CA ILE A 48 9.97 -10.57 0.24
C ILE A 48 8.83 -10.01 -0.59
N VAL A 49 8.43 -8.77 -0.32
CA VAL A 49 7.37 -8.07 -1.02
C VAL A 49 7.91 -6.91 -1.84
N THR A 50 7.29 -6.68 -2.99
CA THR A 50 7.47 -5.49 -3.80
C THR A 50 6.11 -4.82 -3.96
N THR A 51 6.06 -3.50 -3.80
CA THR A 51 4.86 -2.73 -4.14
C THR A 51 5.22 -1.52 -4.98
N SER A 52 4.41 -1.24 -6.00
CA SER A 52 4.58 -0.10 -6.88
C SER A 52 3.28 0.66 -7.04
N MET A 53 3.35 1.98 -7.12
CA MET A 53 2.23 2.84 -7.43
C MET A 53 2.58 3.73 -8.62
N ASN A 54 1.95 3.47 -9.75
CA ASN A 54 2.20 4.20 -10.99
C ASN A 54 1.07 5.19 -11.28
N ARG A 55 1.42 6.42 -11.67
CA ARG A 55 0.44 7.41 -12.14
C ARG A 55 -0.28 6.88 -13.40
N GLY A 56 -1.60 6.87 -13.38
CA GLY A 56 -2.46 6.52 -14.52
C GLY A 56 -2.90 7.74 -15.34
N ASP A 57 -3.26 8.83 -14.68
CA ASP A 57 -3.63 10.11 -15.32
C ASP A 57 -3.27 11.32 -14.44
N GLY A 58 -3.59 12.52 -14.95
CA GLY A 58 -3.43 13.76 -14.22
C GLY A 58 -1.96 14.13 -13.98
N ASP A 59 -1.72 14.80 -12.87
CA ASP A 59 -0.39 15.25 -12.45
C ASP A 59 0.07 14.55 -11.16
N LEU A 60 -0.59 13.44 -10.78
CA LEU A 60 -0.29 12.70 -9.55
C LEU A 60 1.20 12.44 -9.40
N ASP A 61 1.74 12.85 -8.25
CA ASP A 61 3.07 12.49 -7.80
C ASP A 61 2.90 11.43 -6.69
N PRO A 62 2.86 10.14 -7.04
CA PRO A 62 2.45 9.06 -6.15
C PRO A 62 3.47 8.84 -5.02
N THR A 63 2.97 8.41 -3.88
CA THR A 63 3.80 7.93 -2.77
C THR A 63 3.18 6.66 -2.22
N VAL A 64 4.00 5.65 -1.99
CA VAL A 64 3.58 4.37 -1.40
C VAL A 64 4.30 4.13 -0.08
N SER A 65 3.59 3.62 0.92
CA SER A 65 4.17 3.17 2.19
C SER A 65 3.70 1.78 2.55
N ILE A 66 4.57 0.97 3.16
CA ILE A 66 4.15 -0.23 3.91
C ILE A 66 4.09 0.17 5.38
N LEU A 67 2.95 -0.11 6.02
CA LEU A 67 2.67 0.20 7.42
C LEU A 67 2.50 -1.10 8.22
N ASN A 68 2.80 -1.04 9.51
CA ASN A 68 2.49 -2.12 10.46
C ASN A 68 1.00 -2.16 10.85
N GLU A 69 0.63 -3.09 11.73
CA GLU A 69 -0.74 -3.31 12.21
C GLU A 69 -1.35 -2.06 12.89
N GLY A 70 -0.51 -1.23 13.52
CA GLY A 70 -0.88 0.05 14.12
C GLY A 70 -0.88 1.23 13.12
N GLN A 71 -0.85 0.96 11.82
CA GLN A 71 -0.78 1.93 10.72
C GLN A 71 0.42 2.90 10.82
N ARG A 72 1.53 2.46 11.40
CA ARG A 72 2.79 3.21 11.44
C ARG A 72 3.69 2.82 10.25
N PRO A 73 4.29 3.80 9.55
CA PRO A 73 5.12 3.51 8.40
C PRO A 73 6.39 2.76 8.79
N LEU A 74 6.65 1.66 8.08
CA LEU A 74 7.86 0.86 8.19
C LEU A 74 8.85 1.20 7.07
N VAL A 75 8.33 1.46 5.88
CA VAL A 75 9.08 1.90 4.70
C VAL A 75 8.17 2.76 3.82
N SER A 76 8.74 3.72 3.09
CA SER A 76 8.03 4.58 2.15
C SER A 76 8.93 4.91 0.97
N ASP A 77 8.31 5.12 -0.18
CA ASP A 77 8.97 5.54 -1.41
C ASP A 77 8.03 6.42 -2.24
N ASP A 78 8.57 7.41 -2.93
CA ASP A 78 7.85 8.37 -3.78
C ASP A 78 8.40 8.47 -5.22
N ASP A 79 9.70 8.28 -5.46
CA ASP A 79 10.30 8.56 -6.77
C ASP A 79 11.18 7.45 -7.39
N SER A 80 11.40 6.32 -6.70
CA SER A 80 12.37 5.32 -7.16
C SER A 80 11.85 4.40 -8.29
N GLY A 81 10.55 4.45 -8.62
CA GLY A 81 9.91 3.69 -9.70
C GLY A 81 10.12 4.28 -11.11
N GLY A 82 10.80 5.42 -11.22
CA GLY A 82 11.05 6.13 -12.48
C GLY A 82 9.83 6.91 -13.00
N ALA A 83 10.07 7.99 -13.74
CA ALA A 83 9.02 8.90 -14.24
C ALA A 83 8.08 9.48 -13.15
N GLN A 84 8.60 9.64 -11.92
CA GLN A 84 7.83 9.99 -10.71
C GLN A 84 6.78 8.93 -10.37
N ASN A 85 7.19 7.65 -10.33
CA ASN A 85 6.37 6.59 -9.77
C ASN A 85 7.05 6.09 -8.49
N ALA A 86 6.25 5.58 -7.57
CA ALA A 86 6.74 5.07 -6.30
C ALA A 86 6.97 3.56 -6.35
N LEU A 87 8.09 3.10 -5.80
CA LEU A 87 8.46 1.69 -5.79
C LEU A 87 9.16 1.31 -4.48
N ILE A 88 8.60 0.37 -3.76
CA ILE A 88 9.29 -0.31 -2.66
C ILE A 88 9.73 -1.68 -3.17
N GLU A 89 11.03 -1.85 -3.37
CA GLU A 89 11.61 -3.12 -3.78
C GLU A 89 12.10 -3.94 -2.58
N ARG A 90 11.79 -5.25 -2.60
CA ARG A 90 12.41 -6.25 -1.73
C ARG A 90 12.27 -5.97 -0.22
N TYR A 91 11.13 -5.44 0.21
CA TYR A 91 10.84 -5.30 1.64
C TYR A 91 10.63 -6.68 2.27
N VAL A 92 11.37 -6.99 3.33
CA VAL A 92 11.23 -8.25 4.07
C VAL A 92 10.21 -8.06 5.18
N ILE A 93 9.15 -8.89 5.18
CA ILE A 93 8.16 -8.87 6.25
C ILE A 93 8.81 -9.31 7.57
N PRO A 94 8.84 -8.44 8.60
CA PRO A 94 9.57 -8.74 9.83
C PRO A 94 8.83 -9.71 10.75
N VAL A 95 7.50 -9.73 10.72
CA VAL A 95 6.65 -10.57 11.58
C VAL A 95 5.39 -10.96 10.81
N THR A 96 4.91 -12.19 10.97
CA THR A 96 3.65 -12.63 10.38
C THR A 96 2.47 -11.85 10.96
N GLY A 97 1.64 -11.23 10.11
CA GLY A 97 0.50 -10.44 10.56
C GLY A 97 -0.13 -9.55 9.49
N ILE A 98 -0.97 -8.61 9.95
CA ILE A 98 -1.63 -7.63 9.10
C ILE A 98 -0.71 -6.42 8.88
N TYR A 99 -0.62 -6.02 7.62
CA TYR A 99 0.08 -4.84 7.16
C TYR A 99 -0.85 -4.01 6.29
N TYR A 100 -0.47 -2.76 6.05
CA TYR A 100 -1.18 -1.88 5.13
C TYR A 100 -0.25 -1.35 4.06
N VAL A 101 -0.74 -1.31 2.83
CA VAL A 101 -0.19 -0.44 1.79
C VAL A 101 -0.97 0.87 1.82
N ARG A 102 -0.26 1.97 2.00
CA ARG A 102 -0.81 3.32 1.92
C ARG A 102 -0.46 3.94 0.59
N ALA A 103 -1.47 4.31 -0.19
CA ALA A 103 -1.36 5.07 -1.42
C ALA A 103 -1.72 6.54 -1.17
N THR A 104 -0.80 7.45 -1.46
CA THR A 104 -0.99 8.91 -1.32
C THR A 104 -0.34 9.65 -2.48
N ARG A 105 -0.30 10.97 -2.36
CA ARG A 105 0.55 11.86 -3.15
C ARG A 105 1.71 12.39 -2.31
N TYR A 106 2.74 12.90 -2.98
CA TYR A 106 3.87 13.60 -2.37
C TYR A 106 3.42 14.72 -1.43
N SER A 107 4.02 14.79 -0.23
CA SER A 107 3.67 15.75 0.82
C SER A 107 4.88 16.48 1.42
N GLY A 108 6.01 16.52 0.71
CA GLY A 108 7.21 17.19 1.18
C GLY A 108 7.14 18.72 1.09
N SER A 109 8.22 19.39 1.50
CA SER A 109 8.28 20.86 1.62
C SER A 109 8.63 21.58 0.31
N SER A 110 9.03 20.86 -0.72
CA SER A 110 9.43 21.39 -2.02
C SER A 110 8.67 20.69 -3.14
N GLY A 111 8.06 21.44 -4.06
CA GLY A 111 7.26 20.88 -5.14
C GLY A 111 5.75 21.06 -4.94
N ASN A 112 4.96 20.49 -5.86
CA ASN A 112 3.50 20.57 -5.81
C ASN A 112 2.95 19.45 -4.93
N VAL A 113 2.33 19.80 -3.79
CA VAL A 113 1.70 18.84 -2.86
C VAL A 113 0.21 18.60 -3.13
N ASN A 114 -0.36 19.27 -4.14
CA ASN A 114 -1.77 19.19 -4.51
C ASN A 114 -2.00 18.42 -5.82
N THR A 115 -1.07 17.54 -6.17
CA THR A 115 -1.16 16.66 -7.34
C THR A 115 -2.33 15.70 -7.21
N ARG A 116 -2.87 15.25 -8.35
CA ARG A 116 -4.07 14.42 -8.40
C ARG A 116 -4.10 13.56 -9.65
N GLY A 117 -4.78 12.43 -9.56
CA GLY A 117 -4.94 11.54 -10.69
C GLY A 117 -5.31 10.12 -10.29
N SER A 118 -5.63 9.32 -11.29
CA SER A 118 -5.72 7.87 -11.12
C SER A 118 -4.34 7.25 -10.96
N TYR A 119 -4.31 6.06 -10.36
CA TYR A 119 -3.11 5.26 -10.20
C TYR A 119 -3.39 3.78 -10.41
N ILE A 120 -2.31 3.04 -10.70
CA ILE A 120 -2.26 1.58 -10.69
C ILE A 120 -1.32 1.17 -9.56
N LEU A 121 -1.84 0.43 -8.58
CA LEU A 121 -1.10 -0.14 -7.47
C LEU A 121 -0.91 -1.64 -7.70
N VAL A 122 0.31 -2.12 -7.50
CA VAL A 122 0.63 -3.56 -7.52
C VAL A 122 1.21 -3.94 -6.17
N LEU A 123 0.78 -5.09 -5.64
CA LEU A 123 1.42 -5.77 -4.52
C LEU A 123 1.85 -7.17 -5.00
N ALA A 124 3.15 -7.42 -5.00
CA ALA A 124 3.71 -8.69 -5.45
C ALA A 124 4.56 -9.33 -4.35
N ARG A 125 4.44 -10.64 -4.21
CA ARG A 125 5.45 -11.45 -3.52
C ARG A 125 6.51 -11.84 -4.53
N ARG A 126 7.77 -11.70 -4.17
CA ARG A 126 8.88 -12.23 -4.96
C ARG A 126 9.08 -13.71 -4.58
N PHE A 127 9.20 -14.56 -5.59
CA PHE A 127 9.80 -15.87 -5.45
C PHE A 127 11.25 -15.72 -5.90
N ASP A 128 12.19 -15.94 -4.99
CA ASP A 128 13.61 -16.05 -5.30
C ASP A 128 13.98 -17.44 -5.82
#